data_AF-A0A3D5RVU2-F1
#
_entry.id   AF-A0A3D5RVU2-F1
#
_cell.length_a   1.000
_cell.length_b   1.000
_cell.length_c   1.000
_cell.angle_alpha   90.00
_cell.angle_beta   90.00
_cell.angle_gamma   90.00
#
_symmetry.space_group_name_H-M   'P 1'
#
loop_
_entity.id
_entity.type
_entity.pdbx_description
1 polymer ?
#
loop_
_entity_poly.entity_id
_entity_poly.type
_entity_poly.pdbx_seq_one_letter_code
_entity_poly.pdbx_strand_id
1 'polypeptide(L)'
;KYEALSAKVRAKTLAPRKDLQLETLLEILNKERFITCHSYVQSEINMLMKVAEQFNFRVNTFTHILEGYKVADKMAEHGVGGSTFGDWWAYKMEVAEAIPYNASLMTMTGVTVAINSDDGEMARRLNQEAAKSMKYGDMDEISALKLVTLNPAKLLHLDDRMGSIKVGKDADVVLWNDHPLSIYAKPEMTLVDGVVYFSAEKDEEMREWIAAERTRLTNKMLGAKKGGAKTQKPRKKQKHYFECEDLMVEDYSLND
;
A
#
# COMPACT_ATOMS: atom_id res chain seq x y z
N LYS A 1 -29.66 2.29 19.63
CA LYS A 1 -30.59 2.36 20.78
C LYS A 1 -30.01 1.77 22.07
N TYR A 2 -29.40 0.58 22.06
CA TYR A 2 -28.70 0.03 23.24
C TYR A 2 -27.47 0.88 23.65
N GLU A 3 -26.63 1.26 22.67
CA GLU A 3 -25.47 2.14 22.88
C GLU A 3 -25.83 3.51 23.49
N ALA A 4 -27.03 4.02 23.20
CA ALA A 4 -27.54 5.32 23.68
C ALA A 4 -28.13 5.26 25.10
N LEU A 5 -28.22 4.08 25.73
CA LEU A 5 -28.70 3.95 27.11
C LEU A 5 -27.61 4.39 28.10
N SER A 6 -28.02 4.97 29.23
CA SER A 6 -27.07 5.28 30.31
C SER A 6 -26.37 4.02 30.83
N ALA A 7 -25.14 4.14 31.33
CA ALA A 7 -24.36 3.00 31.82
C ALA A 7 -25.12 2.15 32.86
N LYS A 8 -25.91 2.79 33.72
CA LYS A 8 -26.75 2.13 34.74
C LYS A 8 -27.87 1.29 34.14
N VAL A 9 -28.42 1.71 32.99
CA VAL A 9 -29.49 0.98 32.28
C VAL A 9 -28.88 -0.10 31.38
N ARG A 10 -27.74 0.15 30.73
CA ARG A 10 -26.98 -0.88 29.96
C ARG A 10 -26.61 -2.07 30.84
N ALA A 11 -26.13 -1.83 32.06
CA ALA A 11 -25.76 -2.91 32.98
C ALA A 11 -26.92 -3.87 33.35
N LYS A 12 -28.17 -3.43 33.17
CA LYS A 12 -29.39 -4.20 33.46
C LYS A 12 -30.14 -4.65 32.20
N THR A 13 -29.64 -4.30 31.02
CA THR A 13 -30.28 -4.61 29.74
C THR A 13 -29.40 -5.61 29.01
N LEU A 14 -29.98 -6.68 28.47
CA LEU A 14 -29.22 -7.64 27.67
C LEU A 14 -28.72 -6.95 26.40
N ALA A 15 -27.41 -7.05 26.12
CA ALA A 15 -26.85 -6.51 24.90
C ALA A 15 -27.44 -7.21 23.67
N PRO A 16 -27.79 -6.47 22.61
CA PRO A 16 -28.19 -7.08 21.35
C PRO A 16 -27.04 -7.91 20.77
N ARG A 17 -27.38 -8.98 20.05
CA ARG A 17 -26.39 -9.79 19.33
C ARG A 17 -25.66 -8.89 18.32
N LYS A 18 -24.33 -8.91 18.37
CA LYS A 18 -23.48 -8.22 17.42
C LYS A 18 -23.32 -9.07 16.16
N ASP A 19 -23.60 -8.48 15.00
CA ASP A 19 -23.39 -9.07 13.69
C ASP A 19 -22.40 -8.19 12.93
N LEU A 20 -21.18 -8.70 12.72
CA LEU A 20 -20.09 -7.95 12.11
C LEU A 20 -20.37 -7.59 10.65
N GLN A 21 -21.14 -8.40 9.93
CA GLN A 21 -21.47 -8.13 8.53
C GLN A 21 -22.45 -6.96 8.45
N LEU A 22 -23.52 -6.99 9.25
CA LEU A 22 -24.49 -5.90 9.28
C LEU A 22 -23.91 -4.59 9.83
N GLU A 23 -23.04 -4.66 10.83
CA GLU A 23 -22.30 -3.49 11.33
C GLU A 23 -21.40 -2.89 10.25
N THR A 24 -20.67 -3.72 9.51
CA THR A 24 -19.83 -3.28 8.38
C THR A 24 -20.66 -2.59 7.29
N LEU A 25 -21.80 -3.18 6.91
CA LEU A 25 -22.71 -2.57 5.93
C LEU A 25 -23.26 -1.23 6.43
N LEU A 26 -23.60 -1.14 7.72
CA LEU A 26 -24.04 0.11 8.33
C LEU A 26 -22.95 1.18 8.31
N GLU A 27 -21.71 0.83 8.65
CA GLU A 27 -20.55 1.74 8.58
C GLU A 27 -20.30 2.24 7.15
N ILE A 28 -20.44 1.37 6.14
CA ILE A 28 -20.32 1.74 4.72
C ILE A 28 -21.42 2.74 4.34
N LEU A 29 -22.68 2.45 4.69
CA LEU A 29 -23.81 3.34 4.40
C LEU A 29 -23.69 4.69 5.13
N ASN A 30 -23.12 4.67 6.34
CA ASN A 30 -22.84 5.88 7.14
C ASN A 30 -21.56 6.62 6.71
N LYS A 31 -20.79 6.09 5.75
CA LYS A 31 -19.52 6.65 5.28
C LYS A 31 -18.43 6.70 6.38
N GLU A 32 -18.49 5.75 7.30
CA GLU A 32 -17.50 5.53 8.36
C GLU A 32 -16.44 4.51 7.92
N ARG A 33 -16.80 3.62 6.98
CA ARG A 33 -15.90 2.66 6.36
C ARG A 33 -15.87 2.86 4.84
N PHE A 34 -14.67 3.02 4.30
CA PHE A 34 -14.44 3.31 2.90
C PHE A 34 -14.11 2.03 2.11
N ILE A 35 -14.72 1.88 0.94
CA ILE A 35 -14.52 0.71 0.08
C ILE A 35 -13.33 0.94 -0.85
N THR A 36 -12.32 0.08 -0.73
CA THR A 36 -11.28 -0.10 -1.74
C THR A 36 -11.57 -1.40 -2.49
N CYS A 37 -11.69 -1.35 -3.81
CA CYS A 37 -12.07 -2.51 -4.60
C CYS A 37 -11.02 -2.82 -5.67
N HIS A 38 -10.62 -4.09 -5.73
CA HIS A 38 -9.79 -4.63 -6.78
C HIS A 38 -10.55 -4.63 -8.11
N SER A 39 -9.96 -4.04 -9.15
CA SER A 39 -10.50 -4.12 -10.51
C SER A 39 -9.43 -3.85 -11.56
N TYR A 40 -9.51 -4.52 -12.70
CA TYR A 40 -8.60 -4.27 -13.83
C TYR A 40 -9.31 -3.57 -14.99
N VAL A 41 -10.53 -4.01 -15.32
CA VAL A 41 -11.19 -3.71 -16.60
C VAL A 41 -12.34 -2.72 -16.46
N GLN A 42 -12.59 -1.96 -17.53
CA GLN A 42 -13.61 -0.90 -17.56
C GLN A 42 -15.03 -1.40 -17.22
N SER A 43 -15.35 -2.66 -17.54
CA SER A 43 -16.67 -3.25 -17.30
C SER A 43 -16.95 -3.42 -15.80
N GLU A 44 -15.96 -3.87 -15.04
CA GLU A 44 -16.03 -4.02 -13.58
C GLU A 44 -16.14 -2.67 -12.89
N ILE A 45 -15.28 -1.72 -13.28
CA ILE A 45 -15.27 -0.35 -12.74
C ILE A 45 -16.64 0.30 -12.92
N ASN A 46 -17.17 0.25 -14.15
CA ASN A 46 -18.47 0.82 -14.50
C ASN A 46 -19.63 0.10 -13.82
N MET A 47 -19.55 -1.23 -13.66
CA MET A 47 -20.56 -1.99 -12.94
C MET A 47 -20.61 -1.59 -11.47
N LEU A 48 -19.46 -1.55 -10.78
CA LEU A 48 -19.44 -1.25 -9.35
C LEU A 48 -19.85 0.21 -9.05
N MET A 49 -19.45 1.18 -9.88
CA MET A 49 -19.93 2.57 -9.73
C MET A 49 -21.46 2.65 -9.84
N LYS A 50 -22.07 1.96 -10.81
CA LYS A 50 -23.54 1.92 -10.95
C LYS A 50 -24.23 1.24 -9.78
N VAL A 51 -23.64 0.18 -9.24
CA VAL A 51 -24.16 -0.48 -8.03
C VAL A 51 -24.07 0.48 -6.83
N ALA A 52 -22.95 1.19 -6.69
CA ALA A 52 -22.76 2.20 -5.64
C ALA A 52 -23.82 3.31 -5.71
N GLU A 53 -24.11 3.80 -6.91
CA GLU A 53 -25.18 4.78 -7.15
C GLU A 53 -26.57 4.23 -6.82
N GLN A 54 -26.89 3.00 -7.25
CA GLN A 54 -28.19 2.36 -7.00
C GLN A 54 -28.50 2.16 -5.53
N PHE A 55 -27.49 1.77 -4.75
CA PHE A 55 -27.63 1.49 -3.32
C PHE A 55 -27.15 2.65 -2.42
N ASN A 56 -26.79 3.79 -3.01
CA ASN A 56 -26.36 5.00 -2.33
C ASN A 56 -25.21 4.77 -1.33
N PHE A 57 -24.19 4.03 -1.76
CA PHE A 57 -22.91 3.93 -1.05
C PHE A 57 -21.78 4.50 -1.91
N ARG A 58 -20.60 4.71 -1.32
CA ARG A 58 -19.46 5.30 -2.03
C ARG A 58 -18.29 4.32 -2.13
N VAL A 59 -17.87 4.05 -3.36
CA VAL A 59 -16.57 3.43 -3.64
C VAL A 59 -15.51 4.52 -3.52
N ASN A 60 -14.51 4.30 -2.67
CA ASN A 60 -13.46 5.27 -2.41
C ASN A 60 -12.30 5.14 -3.39
N THR A 61 -11.85 3.92 -3.66
CA THR A 61 -10.70 3.70 -4.55
C THR A 61 -10.84 2.38 -5.30
N PHE A 62 -10.54 2.39 -6.59
CA PHE A 62 -10.25 1.17 -7.34
C PHE A 62 -8.76 0.90 -7.36
N THR A 63 -8.34 -0.32 -7.01
CA THR A 63 -6.93 -0.76 -7.06
C THR A 63 -6.63 -1.50 -8.36
N HIS A 64 -5.39 -1.41 -8.82
CA HIS A 64 -4.86 -1.81 -10.13
C HIS A 64 -5.38 -0.97 -11.28
N ILE A 65 -6.69 -0.96 -11.48
CA ILE A 65 -7.45 -0.05 -12.37
C ILE A 65 -6.78 0.23 -13.73
N LEU A 66 -6.25 -0.80 -14.37
CA LEU A 66 -5.41 -0.66 -15.55
C LEU A 66 -6.15 -0.13 -16.79
N GLU A 67 -7.48 -0.25 -16.82
CA GLU A 67 -8.34 0.38 -17.83
C GLU A 67 -9.08 1.64 -17.33
N GLY A 68 -8.64 2.23 -16.20
CA GLY A 68 -9.25 3.43 -15.63
C GLY A 68 -9.29 4.61 -16.60
N TYR A 69 -8.28 4.76 -17.46
CA TYR A 69 -8.23 5.77 -18.51
C TYR A 69 -9.44 5.75 -19.47
N LYS A 70 -10.10 4.59 -19.65
CA LYS A 70 -11.27 4.46 -20.52
C LYS A 70 -12.57 4.99 -19.89
N VAL A 71 -12.57 5.16 -18.57
CA VAL A 71 -13.74 5.56 -17.77
C VAL A 71 -13.42 6.71 -16.81
N ALA A 72 -12.33 7.43 -17.05
CA ALA A 72 -11.82 8.48 -16.16
C ALA A 72 -12.81 9.63 -15.97
N ASP A 73 -13.59 9.96 -17.01
CA ASP A 73 -14.68 10.94 -16.98
C ASP A 73 -15.75 10.56 -15.95
N LYS A 74 -16.22 9.31 -16.01
CA LYS A 74 -17.21 8.77 -15.08
C LYS A 74 -16.66 8.65 -13.67
N MET A 75 -15.39 8.27 -13.54
CA MET A 75 -14.72 8.22 -12.24
C MET A 75 -14.64 9.59 -11.58
N ALA A 76 -14.32 10.63 -12.36
CA ALA A 76 -14.26 12.00 -11.87
C ALA A 76 -15.65 12.50 -11.42
N GLU A 77 -16.70 12.20 -12.19
CA GLU A 77 -18.08 12.53 -11.83
C GLU A 77 -18.55 11.80 -10.56
N HIS A 78 -18.27 10.50 -10.46
CA HIS A 78 -18.55 9.71 -9.25
C HIS A 78 -17.69 10.18 -8.06
N GLY A 79 -16.49 10.69 -8.33
CA GLY A 79 -15.49 11.12 -7.35
C GLY A 79 -14.75 9.97 -6.67
N VAL A 80 -14.61 8.82 -7.36
CA VAL A 80 -13.78 7.70 -6.91
C VAL A 80 -12.32 7.95 -7.29
N GLY A 81 -11.38 7.49 -6.46
CA GLY A 81 -9.96 7.51 -6.78
C GLY A 81 -9.46 6.26 -7.51
N GLY A 82 -8.26 6.34 -8.07
CA GLY A 82 -7.59 5.21 -8.70
C GLY A 82 -6.22 4.95 -8.09
N SER A 83 -5.88 3.69 -7.85
CA SER A 83 -4.53 3.26 -7.47
C SER A 83 -4.03 2.30 -8.54
N THR A 84 -3.14 2.76 -9.42
CA THR A 84 -2.67 2.01 -10.61
C THR A 84 -1.18 1.66 -10.52
N PHE A 85 -0.72 0.83 -11.44
CA PHE A 85 0.70 0.60 -11.68
C PHE A 85 1.29 1.62 -12.65
N GLY A 86 2.62 1.80 -12.60
CA GLY A 86 3.36 2.64 -13.53
C GLY A 86 3.46 2.01 -14.93
N ASP A 87 4.05 0.81 -15.02
CA ASP A 87 4.17 0.06 -16.28
C ASP A 87 3.93 -1.46 -16.18
N TRP A 88 3.36 -1.93 -15.07
CA TRP A 88 3.17 -3.36 -14.85
C TRP A 88 1.86 -3.87 -15.46
N TRP A 89 1.93 -4.49 -16.63
CA TRP A 89 0.79 -5.10 -17.32
C TRP A 89 1.19 -6.22 -18.30
N ALA A 90 0.23 -6.71 -19.11
CA ALA A 90 0.38 -7.78 -20.12
C ALA A 90 0.86 -9.14 -19.60
N TYR A 91 0.74 -9.40 -18.29
CA TYR A 91 1.01 -10.71 -17.69
C TYR A 91 -0.23 -11.61 -17.59
N LYS A 92 -1.44 -11.07 -17.80
CA LYS A 92 -2.74 -11.78 -17.86
C LYS A 92 -3.64 -11.16 -18.93
N MET A 93 -4.71 -11.85 -19.30
CA MET A 93 -5.66 -11.37 -20.31
C MET A 93 -6.44 -10.12 -19.85
N GLU A 94 -6.78 -10.00 -18.56
CA GLU A 94 -7.52 -8.83 -18.06
C GLU A 94 -6.70 -7.53 -18.14
N VAL A 95 -5.38 -7.62 -18.32
CA VAL A 95 -4.45 -6.50 -18.31
C VAL A 95 -3.79 -6.27 -19.68
N ALA A 96 -4.38 -6.85 -20.73
CA ALA A 96 -3.83 -6.79 -22.09
C ALA A 96 -3.90 -5.38 -22.71
N GLU A 97 -4.92 -4.58 -22.37
CA GLU A 97 -5.13 -3.23 -22.92
C GLU A 97 -4.67 -2.11 -21.98
N ALA A 98 -3.86 -2.45 -20.98
CA ALA A 98 -3.24 -1.49 -20.09
C ALA A 98 -2.16 -0.67 -20.84
N ILE A 99 -2.01 0.60 -20.45
CA ILE A 99 -1.06 1.53 -21.07
C ILE A 99 -0.33 2.34 -19.99
N PRO A 100 0.91 2.81 -20.22
CA PRO A 100 1.65 3.58 -19.21
C PRO A 100 1.06 4.97 -18.96
N TYR A 101 0.23 5.42 -19.89
CA TYR A 101 -0.47 6.69 -19.83
C TYR A 101 -1.65 6.67 -18.84
N ASN A 102 -2.01 5.50 -18.28
CA ASN A 102 -3.22 5.34 -17.47
C ASN A 102 -3.29 6.36 -16.32
N ALA A 103 -2.21 6.46 -15.53
CA ALA A 103 -2.15 7.39 -14.41
C ALA A 103 -2.29 8.86 -14.86
N SER A 104 -1.59 9.23 -15.94
CA SER A 104 -1.61 10.59 -16.48
C SER A 104 -2.97 10.98 -17.04
N LEU A 105 -3.60 10.11 -17.84
CA LEU A 105 -4.92 10.36 -18.44
C LEU A 105 -6.02 10.49 -17.37
N MET A 106 -5.99 9.62 -16.35
CA MET A 106 -6.92 9.74 -15.22
C MET A 106 -6.70 11.04 -14.44
N THR A 107 -5.43 11.39 -14.17
CA THR A 107 -5.09 12.64 -13.47
C THR A 107 -5.54 13.87 -14.25
N MET A 108 -5.37 13.90 -15.58
CA MET A 108 -5.83 14.98 -16.46
C MET A 108 -7.35 15.18 -16.40
N THR A 109 -8.10 14.12 -16.12
CA THR A 109 -9.57 14.17 -16.00
C THR A 109 -10.03 14.58 -14.59
N GLY A 110 -9.09 14.82 -13.67
CA GLY A 110 -9.39 15.26 -12.30
C GLY A 110 -9.55 14.11 -11.30
N VAL A 111 -9.29 12.87 -11.69
CA VAL A 111 -9.28 11.73 -10.76
C VAL A 111 -8.08 11.85 -9.82
N THR A 112 -8.28 11.56 -8.53
CA THR A 112 -7.14 11.42 -7.60
C THR A 112 -6.49 10.06 -7.83
N VAL A 113 -5.27 10.06 -8.36
CA VAL A 113 -4.55 8.85 -8.76
C VAL A 113 -3.33 8.62 -7.87
N ALA A 114 -3.15 7.39 -7.40
CA ALA A 114 -1.92 6.94 -6.75
C ALA A 114 -1.24 5.84 -7.57
N ILE A 115 0.08 5.69 -7.37
CA ILE A 115 0.83 4.52 -7.84
C ILE A 115 1.05 3.57 -6.67
N ASN A 116 0.69 2.30 -6.85
CA ASN A 116 0.99 1.23 -5.90
C ASN A 116 1.92 0.17 -6.52
N SER A 117 2.45 -0.74 -5.70
CA SER A 117 3.35 -1.79 -6.15
C SER A 117 2.74 -3.19 -6.10
N ASP A 118 1.77 -3.43 -5.22
CA ASP A 118 1.23 -4.77 -4.88
C ASP A 118 2.31 -5.80 -4.48
N ASP A 119 3.53 -5.33 -4.23
CA ASP A 119 4.70 -6.12 -3.88
C ASP A 119 5.60 -5.32 -2.93
N GLY A 120 6.09 -5.98 -1.89
CA GLY A 120 6.89 -5.36 -0.84
C GLY A 120 8.29 -4.95 -1.29
N GLU A 121 8.87 -5.63 -2.28
CA GLU A 121 10.18 -5.25 -2.82
C GLU A 121 10.06 -4.06 -3.79
N MET A 122 9.06 -4.07 -4.67
CA MET A 122 8.75 -2.96 -5.57
C MET A 122 8.26 -1.71 -4.82
N ALA A 123 7.63 -1.87 -3.65
CA ALA A 123 7.23 -0.73 -2.80
C ALA A 123 8.40 0.22 -2.48
N ARG A 124 9.62 -0.31 -2.44
CA ARG A 124 10.87 0.44 -2.18
C ARG A 124 11.31 1.32 -3.35
N ARG A 125 10.65 1.21 -4.50
CA ARG A 125 10.97 1.92 -5.75
C ARG A 125 9.78 2.68 -6.32
N LEU A 126 8.75 2.96 -5.51
CA LEU A 126 7.56 3.69 -5.97
C LEU A 126 7.89 5.06 -6.57
N ASN A 127 8.95 5.73 -6.09
CA ASN A 127 9.45 6.96 -6.70
C ASN A 127 9.87 6.79 -8.17
N GLN A 128 10.47 5.64 -8.51
CA GLN A 128 10.82 5.30 -9.90
C GLN A 128 9.56 4.96 -10.71
N GLU A 129 8.60 4.26 -10.11
CA GLU A 129 7.31 3.98 -10.75
C GLU A 129 6.54 5.27 -11.07
N ALA A 130 6.54 6.24 -10.17
CA ALA A 130 5.96 7.57 -10.42
C ALA A 130 6.69 8.33 -11.53
N ALA A 131 8.03 8.22 -11.61
CA ALA A 131 8.82 8.88 -12.64
C ALA A 131 8.46 8.40 -14.06
N LYS A 132 7.96 7.17 -14.22
CA LYS A 132 7.49 6.65 -15.51
C LYS A 132 6.33 7.47 -16.06
N SER A 133 5.46 8.03 -15.21
CA SER A 133 4.37 8.90 -15.66
C SER A 133 4.87 10.22 -16.27
N MET A 134 6.09 10.67 -15.91
CA MET A 134 6.76 11.78 -16.61
C MET A 134 7.23 11.35 -17.99
N LYS A 135 7.84 10.17 -18.09
CA LYS A 135 8.40 9.66 -19.36
C LYS A 135 7.32 9.36 -20.39
N TYR A 136 6.22 8.77 -19.97
CA TYR A 136 5.16 8.35 -20.88
C TYR A 136 4.12 9.44 -21.05
N GLY A 137 3.55 9.98 -19.98
CA GLY A 137 2.40 10.88 -20.05
C GLY A 137 2.70 12.36 -19.79
N ASP A 138 3.96 12.79 -19.95
CA ASP A 138 4.40 14.19 -19.82
C ASP A 138 3.95 14.89 -18.52
N MET A 139 3.76 14.15 -17.43
CA MET A 139 3.46 14.74 -16.13
C MET A 139 4.64 15.54 -15.61
N ASP A 140 4.36 16.71 -15.02
CA ASP A 140 5.37 17.48 -14.31
C ASP A 140 5.84 16.75 -13.03
N GLU A 141 7.05 17.09 -12.56
CA GLU A 141 7.70 16.45 -11.42
C GLU A 141 6.85 16.50 -10.14
N ILE A 142 6.15 17.60 -9.89
CA ILE A 142 5.33 17.76 -8.68
C ILE A 142 4.11 16.84 -8.77
N SER A 143 3.44 16.80 -9.92
CA SER A 143 2.30 15.92 -10.15
C SER A 143 2.71 14.45 -10.08
N ALA A 144 3.87 14.08 -10.63
CA ALA A 144 4.40 12.72 -10.53
C ALA A 144 4.70 12.35 -9.06
N LEU A 145 5.39 13.21 -8.30
CA LEU A 145 5.71 12.92 -6.90
C LEU A 145 4.44 12.79 -6.02
N LYS A 146 3.38 13.54 -6.33
CA LYS A 146 2.08 13.41 -5.63
C LYS A 146 1.46 12.03 -5.77
N LEU A 147 1.71 11.31 -6.88
CA LEU A 147 1.19 9.95 -7.10
C LEU A 147 1.63 8.96 -6.02
N VAL A 148 2.75 9.22 -5.34
CA VAL A 148 3.33 8.35 -4.30
C VAL A 148 3.45 9.03 -2.95
N THR A 149 2.86 10.22 -2.79
CA THR A 149 2.88 10.98 -1.53
C THR A 149 1.48 11.50 -1.18
N LEU A 150 1.08 12.65 -1.72
CA LEU A 150 -0.16 13.32 -1.34
C LEU A 150 -1.41 12.56 -1.80
N ASN A 151 -1.40 11.98 -3.00
CA ASN A 151 -2.58 11.31 -3.54
C ASN A 151 -2.92 10.03 -2.76
N PRO A 152 -1.99 9.10 -2.47
CA PRO A 152 -2.32 7.97 -1.61
C PRO A 152 -2.76 8.41 -0.21
N ALA A 153 -2.17 9.47 0.37
CA ALA A 153 -2.65 10.02 1.64
C ALA A 153 -4.11 10.49 1.56
N LYS A 154 -4.51 11.16 0.48
CA LYS A 154 -5.92 11.55 0.25
C LYS A 154 -6.85 10.34 0.10
N LEU A 155 -6.43 9.33 -0.66
CA LEU A 155 -7.21 8.11 -0.86
C LEU A 155 -7.38 7.32 0.46
N LEU A 156 -6.41 7.42 1.37
CA LEU A 156 -6.48 6.81 2.70
C LEU A 156 -7.13 7.71 3.76
N HIS A 157 -7.56 8.92 3.40
CA HIS A 157 -8.08 9.93 4.34
C HIS A 157 -7.09 10.30 5.47
N LEU A 158 -5.81 10.41 5.11
CA LEU A 158 -4.69 10.74 5.99
C LEU A 158 -3.95 12.00 5.51
N ASP A 159 -4.50 12.77 4.57
CA ASP A 159 -3.83 13.95 4.01
C ASP A 159 -3.84 15.16 4.94
N ASP A 160 -4.54 15.11 6.07
CA ASP A 160 -4.37 16.02 7.20
C ASP A 160 -3.09 15.72 7.99
N ARG A 161 -2.65 14.46 7.99
CA ARG A 161 -1.48 13.98 8.74
C ARG A 161 -0.22 13.81 7.90
N MET A 162 -0.31 13.34 6.66
CA MET A 162 0.87 12.93 5.86
C MET A 162 0.75 13.29 4.37
N GLY A 163 1.73 12.87 3.57
CA GLY A 163 1.75 13.06 2.12
C GLY A 163 2.17 14.46 1.64
N SER A 164 2.48 15.39 2.54
CA SER A 164 3.17 16.65 2.19
C SER A 164 3.91 17.26 3.37
N ILE A 165 4.91 18.10 3.09
CA ILE A 165 5.69 18.79 4.11
C ILE A 165 4.98 20.09 4.48
N LYS A 166 4.24 20.09 5.60
CA LYS A 166 3.54 21.25 6.14
C LYS A 166 3.51 21.20 7.67
N VAL A 167 3.42 22.36 8.32
CA VAL A 167 3.24 22.44 9.78
C VAL A 167 1.95 21.74 10.19
N GLY A 168 2.00 20.94 11.25
CA GLY A 168 0.87 20.17 11.78
C GLY A 168 0.77 18.74 11.24
N LYS A 169 1.63 18.35 10.30
CA LYS A 169 1.74 17.00 9.76
C LYS A 169 2.79 16.16 10.46
N ASP A 170 2.63 14.85 10.37
CA ASP A 170 3.60 13.86 10.85
C ASP A 170 4.93 14.03 10.10
N ALA A 171 6.03 13.91 10.84
CA ALA A 171 7.38 14.13 10.32
C ALA A 171 7.92 12.89 9.58
N ASP A 172 7.17 12.46 8.57
CA ASP A 172 7.49 11.36 7.66
C ASP A 172 8.23 11.91 6.44
N VAL A 173 9.56 11.84 6.46
CA VAL A 173 10.42 12.51 5.49
C VAL A 173 11.53 11.59 5.01
N VAL A 174 11.83 11.67 3.72
CA VAL A 174 13.01 11.03 3.14
C VAL A 174 13.96 12.11 2.63
N LEU A 175 15.19 12.08 3.13
CA LEU A 175 16.28 12.85 2.57
C LEU A 175 16.91 12.03 1.45
N TRP A 176 16.94 12.59 0.24
CA TRP A 176 17.52 11.97 -0.94
C TRP A 176 18.85 12.64 -1.29
N ASN A 177 19.80 11.85 -1.80
CA ASN A 177 21.10 12.35 -2.28
C ASN A 177 21.04 13.02 -3.67
N ASP A 178 19.91 12.89 -4.36
CA ASP A 178 19.63 13.40 -5.70
C ASP A 178 18.11 13.61 -5.84
N HIS A 179 17.66 14.09 -7.00
CA HIS A 179 16.24 14.29 -7.27
C HIS A 179 15.43 12.98 -7.05
N PRO A 180 14.38 12.94 -6.21
CA PRO A 180 13.69 11.70 -5.83
C PRO A 180 13.15 10.85 -6.99
N LEU A 181 12.83 11.47 -8.14
CA LEU A 181 12.33 10.76 -9.33
C LEU A 181 13.46 10.24 -10.25
N SER A 182 14.73 10.48 -9.90
CA SER A 182 15.89 9.94 -10.60
C SER A 182 16.10 8.46 -10.28
N ILE A 183 16.49 7.66 -11.27
CA ILE A 183 16.89 6.26 -11.06
C ILE A 183 18.19 6.13 -10.25
N TYR A 184 18.97 7.21 -10.15
CA TYR A 184 20.22 7.27 -9.39
C TYR A 184 20.02 7.70 -7.93
N ALA A 185 18.84 8.22 -7.60
CA ALA A 185 18.52 8.68 -6.27
C ALA A 185 18.48 7.54 -5.27
N LYS A 186 19.10 7.75 -4.12
CA LYS A 186 19.12 6.87 -2.97
C LYS A 186 18.73 7.65 -1.72
N PRO A 187 17.95 7.05 -0.81
CA PRO A 187 17.68 7.68 0.47
C PRO A 187 18.99 7.78 1.27
N GLU A 188 19.34 8.98 1.73
CA GLU A 188 20.39 9.18 2.73
C GLU A 188 19.86 8.94 4.14
N MET A 189 18.60 9.34 4.38
CA MET A 189 17.95 9.21 5.67
C MET A 189 16.43 9.06 5.48
N THR A 190 15.80 8.24 6.30
CA THR A 190 14.33 8.20 6.43
C THR A 190 13.92 8.47 7.86
N LEU A 191 12.90 9.31 8.00
CA LEU A 191 12.26 9.63 9.26
C LEU A 191 10.81 9.18 9.20
N VAL A 192 10.34 8.57 10.28
CA VAL A 192 8.93 8.21 10.49
C VAL A 192 8.55 8.73 11.88
N ASP A 193 7.47 9.51 11.95
CA ASP A 193 7.06 10.22 13.18
C ASP A 193 8.19 11.07 13.80
N GLY A 194 9.10 11.59 12.97
CA GLY A 194 10.27 12.37 13.40
C GLY A 194 11.43 11.55 13.98
N VAL A 195 11.32 10.22 14.01
CA VAL A 195 12.39 9.31 14.44
C VAL A 195 13.17 8.83 13.22
N VAL A 196 14.50 8.87 13.29
CA VAL A 196 15.36 8.34 12.21
C VAL A 196 15.30 6.81 12.21
N TYR A 197 14.67 6.24 11.17
CA TYR A 197 14.56 4.79 10.97
C TYR A 197 15.69 4.23 10.09
N PHE A 198 16.16 5.02 9.13
CA PHE A 198 17.26 4.66 8.24
C PHE A 198 18.24 5.82 8.12
N SER A 199 19.53 5.48 8.05
CA SER A 199 20.61 6.39 7.69
C SER A 199 21.66 5.59 6.92
N ALA A 200 22.12 6.13 5.79
CA ALA A 200 23.11 5.47 4.94
C ALA A 200 24.44 5.19 5.69
N GLU A 201 24.85 6.09 6.58
CA GLU A 201 26.04 5.93 7.42
C GLU A 201 25.90 4.73 8.37
N LYS A 202 24.81 4.68 9.14
CA LYS A 202 24.54 3.58 10.08
C LYS A 202 24.34 2.23 9.38
N ASP A 203 23.75 2.25 8.19
CA ASP A 203 23.57 1.03 7.39
C ASP A 203 24.91 0.46 6.93
N GLU A 204 25.86 1.31 6.54
CA GLU A 204 27.22 0.86 6.17
C GLU A 204 27.95 0.24 7.36
N GLU A 205 27.94 0.90 8.53
CA GLU A 205 28.51 0.34 9.77
C GLU A 205 27.87 -1.00 10.14
N MET A 206 26.53 -1.11 10.01
CA MET A 206 25.80 -2.33 10.29
C MET A 206 26.18 -3.45 9.34
N ARG A 207 26.39 -3.17 8.04
CA ARG A 207 26.82 -4.17 7.05
C ARG A 207 28.19 -4.71 7.36
N GLU A 208 29.14 -3.84 7.72
CA GLU A 208 30.47 -4.26 8.16
C GLU A 208 30.41 -5.15 9.40
N TRP A 209 29.62 -4.75 10.40
CA TRP A 209 29.40 -5.53 11.61
C TRP A 209 28.76 -6.90 11.32
N ILE A 210 27.71 -6.95 10.49
CA ILE A 210 27.04 -8.19 10.07
C ILE A 210 28.03 -9.10 9.33
N ALA A 211 28.85 -8.56 8.44
CA ALA A 211 29.84 -9.34 7.69
C ALA A 211 30.91 -9.95 8.63
N ALA A 212 31.40 -9.16 9.58
CA ALA A 212 32.35 -9.60 10.61
C ALA A 212 31.72 -10.68 11.51
N GLU A 213 30.50 -10.46 12.00
CA GLU A 213 29.79 -11.38 12.87
C GLU A 213 29.43 -12.68 12.16
N ARG A 214 28.99 -12.61 10.90
CA ARG A 214 28.74 -13.79 10.07
C ARG A 214 30.01 -14.61 9.87
N THR A 215 31.14 -13.95 9.63
CA THR A 215 32.45 -14.62 9.50
C THR A 215 32.86 -15.29 10.80
N ARG A 216 32.70 -14.61 11.94
CA ARG A 216 32.98 -15.13 13.27
C ARG A 216 32.14 -16.38 13.59
N LEU A 217 30.82 -16.31 13.37
CA LEU A 217 29.90 -17.43 13.58
C LEU A 217 30.23 -18.61 12.66
N THR A 218 30.53 -18.34 11.39
CA THR A 218 30.92 -19.38 10.42
C THR A 218 32.20 -20.10 10.88
N ASN A 219 33.22 -19.36 11.32
CA ASN A 219 34.45 -19.94 11.85
C ASN A 219 34.22 -20.76 13.12
N LYS A 220 33.36 -20.28 14.03
CA LYS A 220 32.97 -21.04 15.23
C LYS A 220 32.25 -22.34 14.89
N MET A 221 31.34 -22.32 13.91
CA MET A 221 30.65 -23.51 13.41
C MET A 221 31.61 -24.51 12.77
N LEU A 222 32.56 -24.03 11.95
CA LEU A 222 33.60 -24.87 11.36
C LEU A 222 34.52 -25.50 12.41
N GLY A 223 34.91 -24.72 13.44
CA GLY A 223 35.69 -25.21 14.57
C GLY A 223 34.96 -26.29 15.37
N ALA A 224 33.69 -26.06 15.71
CA ALA A 224 32.86 -27.05 16.42
C ALA A 224 32.69 -28.35 15.61
N LYS A 225 32.51 -28.25 14.29
CA LYS A 225 32.47 -29.41 13.39
C LYS A 225 33.79 -30.20 13.43
N LYS A 226 34.95 -29.53 13.39
CA LYS A 226 36.27 -30.18 13.51
C LYS A 226 36.46 -30.85 14.88
N GLY A 227 35.89 -30.29 15.94
CA GLY A 227 35.90 -30.85 17.29
C GLY A 227 34.89 -31.98 17.56
N GLY A 228 34.20 -32.49 16.53
CA GLY A 228 33.28 -33.63 16.65
C GLY A 228 31.86 -33.29 17.12
N ALA A 229 31.50 -32.01 17.20
CA ALA A 229 30.13 -31.60 17.56
C ALA A 229 29.11 -31.98 16.46
N LYS A 230 27.89 -32.34 16.87
CA LYS A 230 26.80 -32.65 15.93
C LYS A 230 26.41 -31.40 15.11
N THR A 231 26.33 -31.54 13.80
CA THR A 231 25.89 -30.47 12.89
C THR A 231 24.40 -30.57 12.57
N GLN A 232 23.70 -29.44 12.48
CA GLN A 232 22.32 -29.36 12.01
C GLN A 232 22.28 -28.91 10.55
N LYS A 233 21.37 -29.47 9.75
CA LYS A 233 21.10 -28.96 8.40
C LYS A 233 20.47 -27.57 8.48
N PRO A 234 20.77 -26.66 7.53
CA PRO A 234 20.13 -25.35 7.49
C PRO A 234 18.61 -25.52 7.34
N ARG A 235 17.85 -25.02 8.33
CA ARG A 235 16.39 -24.88 8.21
C ARG A 235 16.09 -23.54 7.55
N LYS A 236 15.43 -23.56 6.39
CA LYS A 236 14.91 -22.32 5.79
C LYS A 236 13.76 -21.82 6.65
N LYS A 237 13.84 -20.60 7.17
CA LYS A 237 12.65 -19.87 7.61
C LYS A 237 12.01 -19.28 6.36
N GLN A 238 10.92 -19.88 5.87
CA GLN A 238 10.04 -19.18 4.94
C GLN A 238 9.17 -18.23 5.76
N LYS A 239 9.23 -16.93 5.43
CA LYS A 239 8.18 -16.00 5.85
C LYS A 239 7.04 -16.20 4.84
N HIS A 240 5.85 -16.52 5.34
CA HIS A 240 4.64 -16.45 4.52
C HIS A 240 4.25 -14.98 4.42
N TYR A 241 4.13 -14.49 3.19
CA TYR A 241 3.55 -13.18 2.91
C TYR A 241 2.08 -13.41 2.61
N PHE A 242 1.21 -12.60 3.22
CA PHE A 242 -0.21 -12.65 2.93
C PHE A 242 -0.47 -11.98 1.58
N GLU A 243 -1.10 -12.70 0.67
CA GLU A 243 -1.49 -12.25 -0.67
C GLU A 243 -3.03 -12.20 -0.80
N CYS A 244 -3.55 -11.51 -1.80
CA CYS A 244 -5.01 -11.34 -2.00
C CYS A 244 -5.78 -12.66 -2.18
N GLU A 245 -5.10 -13.74 -2.58
CA GLU A 245 -5.68 -15.07 -2.76
C GLU A 245 -5.63 -15.94 -1.49
N ASP A 246 -4.99 -15.47 -0.41
CA ASP A 246 -4.91 -16.22 0.83
C ASP A 246 -6.27 -16.24 1.55
N LEU A 247 -6.89 -17.41 1.57
CA LEU A 247 -8.06 -17.67 2.39
C LEU A 247 -7.59 -17.94 3.83
N MET A 248 -8.04 -17.12 4.77
CA MET A 248 -7.85 -17.39 6.20
C MET A 248 -8.70 -18.62 6.57
N VAL A 249 -8.12 -19.81 6.45
CA VAL A 249 -8.70 -21.02 7.00
C VAL A 249 -8.53 -20.93 8.52
N GLU A 250 -9.66 -20.95 9.25
CA GLU A 250 -9.72 -21.05 10.71
C GLU A 250 -9.16 -22.39 11.20
N ASP A 251 -7.87 -22.65 11.03
CA ASP A 251 -7.20 -23.77 11.71
C ASP A 251 -5.68 -23.55 11.80
N TYR A 252 -5.25 -22.52 12.54
CA TYR A 252 -3.87 -22.43 12.98
C TYR A 252 -3.65 -23.38 14.16
N SER A 253 -3.52 -24.69 13.87
CA SER A 253 -2.61 -25.51 14.66
C SER A 253 -1.19 -25.24 14.15
N LEU A 254 -0.50 -24.32 14.84
CA LEU A 254 0.95 -24.24 14.74
C LEU A 254 1.53 -25.50 15.40
N ASN A 255 1.66 -26.58 14.63
CA ASN A 255 2.45 -27.74 15.01
C ASN A 255 3.61 -27.93 14.01
N ASP A 256 4.80 -27.64 14.55
CA ASP A 256 6.17 -28.07 14.21
C ASP A 256 6.84 -27.75 12.87
#